data_AF-F0I1L5-F1
#
_entry.id   AF-F0I1L5-F1
#
_cell.length_a   1.000
_cell.length_b   1.000
_cell.length_c   1.000
_cell.angle_alpha   90.00
_cell.angle_beta   90.00
_cell.angle_gamma   90.00
#
_symmetry.space_group_name_H-M   'P 1'
#
loop_
_entity.id
_entity.type
_entity.pdbx_description
1 polymer ?
#
loop_
_entity_poly.entity_id
_entity_poly.type
_entity_poly.pdbx_seq_one_letter_code
_entity_poly.pdbx_strand_id
1 'polypeptide(L)'
;MFSELRRYFNYRVRYTFDSICEVIYSMIFITGIIIIFNSDKPINLLYFFIYYSITNVILLANEELEFEIRTNQYTNIKTTRRTTMMIYIARSTTYFIWSTPIFLISIILSHMFFNGKFFMPSFHLVDLILMSILNYAVFFVLYTMAIKLTERFKRVSVLLNLFNTIMLFYSGLVFPAPFVSYADVLDIFLNKK
;
A
#
# COMPACT_ATOMS: atom_id res chain seq x y z
N MET A 1 5.26 -19.00 4.85
CA MET A 1 4.57 -17.79 5.34
C MET A 1 4.84 -17.53 6.83
N PHE A 2 4.57 -18.48 7.73
CA PHE A 2 4.83 -18.31 9.18
C PHE A 2 6.28 -17.98 9.57
N SER A 3 7.28 -18.52 8.86
CA SER A 3 8.69 -18.21 9.11
C SER A 3 9.06 -16.76 8.78
N GLU A 4 8.53 -16.24 7.67
CA GLU A 4 8.76 -14.85 7.22
C GLU A 4 8.04 -13.86 8.12
N LEU A 5 6.81 -14.19 8.52
CA LEU A 5 6.05 -13.39 9.47
C LEU A 5 6.78 -13.30 10.82
N ARG A 6 7.24 -14.43 11.36
CA ARG A 6 8.04 -14.44 12.59
C ARG A 6 9.35 -13.65 12.44
N ARG A 7 10.04 -13.75 11.30
CA ARG A 7 11.25 -12.93 11.03
C ARG A 7 10.90 -11.44 11.07
N TYR A 8 9.84 -11.04 10.38
CA TYR A 8 9.40 -9.66 10.28
C TYR A 8 9.04 -9.07 11.65
N PHE A 9 8.25 -9.79 12.45
CA PHE A 9 7.94 -9.37 13.82
C PHE A 9 9.18 -9.28 14.71
N ASN A 10 10.10 -10.25 14.63
CA ASN A 10 11.36 -10.20 15.38
C ASN A 10 12.21 -8.99 15.00
N TYR A 11 12.24 -8.60 13.72
CA TYR A 11 12.92 -7.40 13.26
C TYR A 11 12.29 -6.15 13.88
N ARG A 12 10.96 -6.02 13.81
CA ARG A 12 10.21 -4.90 14.40
C ARG A 12 10.42 -4.76 15.91
N VAL A 13 10.48 -5.89 16.63
CA VAL A 13 10.76 -5.91 18.07
C VAL A 13 12.21 -5.52 18.38
N ARG A 14 13.17 -5.79 17.50
CA ARG A 14 14.56 -5.33 17.69
C ARG A 14 14.71 -3.84 17.42
N TYR A 15 13.98 -3.32 16.44
CA TYR A 15 13.95 -1.91 16.06
C TYR A 15 12.62 -1.25 16.50
N THR A 16 12.35 -1.29 17.80
CA THR A 16 11.07 -0.83 18.36
C THR A 16 10.80 0.64 18.07
N PHE A 17 11.80 1.49 18.24
CA PHE A 17 11.66 2.94 18.04
C PHE A 17 11.29 3.26 16.58
N ASP A 18 12.04 2.73 15.61
CA ASP A 18 11.76 2.92 14.19
C ASP A 18 10.37 2.38 13.82
N SER A 19 9.99 1.24 14.39
CA SER A 19 8.68 0.62 14.16
C SER A 19 7.54 1.47 14.71
N ILE A 20 7.71 2.10 15.88
CA ILE A 20 6.72 3.02 16.44
C ILE A 20 6.60 4.27 15.57
N CYS A 21 7.73 4.85 15.15
CA CYS A 21 7.74 6.03 14.28
C CYS A 21 7.05 5.75 12.94
N GLU A 22 7.27 4.59 12.33
CA GLU A 22 6.61 4.21 11.08
C GLU A 22 5.10 4.03 11.24
N VAL A 23 4.67 3.41 12.35
CA VAL A 23 3.24 3.27 12.66
C VAL A 23 2.60 4.64 12.86
N ILE A 24 3.24 5.54 13.63
CA ILE A 24 2.76 6.90 13.84
C ILE A 24 2.70 7.68 12.52
N TYR A 25 3.74 7.58 11.68
CA TYR A 25 3.77 8.22 10.37
C TYR A 25 2.60 7.75 9.49
N SER A 26 2.37 6.44 9.44
CA SER A 26 1.26 5.85 8.68
C SER A 26 -0.10 6.31 9.21
N MET A 27 -0.26 6.38 10.54
CA MET A 27 -1.47 6.89 11.17
C MET A 27 -1.71 8.37 10.82
N ILE A 28 -0.68 9.21 10.92
CA ILE A 28 -0.77 10.64 10.54
C ILE A 28 -1.10 10.78 9.06
N PHE A 29 -0.50 9.98 8.19
CA PHE A 29 -0.78 10.00 6.75
C PHE A 29 -2.24 9.64 6.45
N ILE A 30 -2.73 8.52 7.00
CA ILE A 30 -4.11 8.05 6.77
C ILE A 30 -5.11 9.05 7.34
N THR A 31 -4.93 9.47 8.59
CA THR A 31 -5.81 10.45 9.24
C THR A 31 -5.75 11.82 8.56
N GLY A 32 -4.56 12.26 8.14
CA GLY A 32 -4.36 13.51 7.40
C GLY A 32 -5.08 13.54 6.06
N ILE A 33 -5.02 12.44 5.28
CA ILE A 33 -5.80 12.31 4.04
C ILE A 33 -7.30 12.40 4.34
N ILE A 34 -7.77 11.69 5.37
CA ILE A 34 -9.18 11.72 5.78
C ILE A 34 -9.62 13.15 6.17
N ILE A 35 -8.77 13.90 6.87
CA ILE A 35 -9.05 15.29 7.28
C ILE A 35 -9.10 16.24 6.08
N ILE A 36 -8.18 16.11 5.13
CA ILE A 36 -8.16 16.91 3.89
C ILE A 36 -9.45 16.70 3.08
N PHE A 37 -10.08 15.53 3.21
CA PHE A 37 -11.38 15.19 2.65
C PHE A 37 -12.58 15.85 3.34
N ASN A 38 -12.49 17.15 3.60
CA ASN A 38 -13.67 17.94 3.95
C ASN A 38 -14.51 18.28 2.71
N SER A 39 -14.80 17.28 1.87
CA SER A 39 -15.77 17.39 0.78
C SER A 39 -17.17 16.99 1.23
N ASP A 40 -18.20 17.49 0.54
CA ASP A 40 -19.60 17.09 0.75
C ASP A 40 -19.87 15.63 0.35
N LYS A 41 -18.93 14.99 -0.36
CA LYS A 41 -19.02 13.59 -0.80
C LYS A 41 -18.35 12.64 0.21
N PRO A 42 -18.96 11.48 0.52
CA PRO A 42 -18.36 10.49 1.40
C PRO A 42 -17.13 9.82 0.75
N ILE A 43 -16.13 9.50 1.57
CA ILE A 43 -14.94 8.78 1.11
C ILE A 43 -15.27 7.29 0.98
N ASN A 44 -14.85 6.67 -0.12
CA ASN A 44 -14.93 5.22 -0.29
C ASN A 44 -13.79 4.51 0.45
N LEU A 45 -14.11 3.95 1.63
CA LEU A 45 -13.14 3.30 2.50
C LEU A 45 -12.44 2.10 1.84
N LEU A 46 -13.15 1.33 1.02
CA LEU A 46 -12.60 0.14 0.39
C LEU A 46 -11.54 0.52 -0.66
N TYR A 47 -11.78 1.54 -1.46
CA TYR A 47 -10.78 2.01 -2.44
C TYR A 47 -9.58 2.63 -1.77
N PHE A 48 -9.80 3.40 -0.71
CA PHE A 48 -8.70 3.96 0.05
C PHE A 48 -7.86 2.87 0.72
N PHE A 49 -8.49 1.83 1.25
CA PHE A 49 -7.81 0.66 1.80
C PHE A 49 -6.96 -0.07 0.75
N ILE A 50 -7.52 -0.31 -0.44
CA ILE A 50 -6.80 -0.99 -1.53
C ILE A 50 -5.60 -0.15 -1.96
N TYR A 51 -5.80 1.16 -2.18
CA TYR A 51 -4.74 2.10 -2.53
C TYR A 51 -3.61 2.09 -1.49
N TYR A 52 -3.96 2.26 -0.22
CA TYR A 52 -3.00 2.26 0.89
C TYR A 52 -2.26 0.93 0.98
N SER A 53 -2.97 -0.20 0.88
CA SER A 53 -2.37 -1.52 0.98
C SER A 53 -1.38 -1.79 -0.14
N ILE A 54 -1.73 -1.45 -1.39
CA ILE A 54 -0.85 -1.63 -2.55
C ILE A 54 0.42 -0.79 -2.39
N THR A 55 0.26 0.50 -2.10
CA THR A 55 1.37 1.45 -2.02
C THR A 55 2.29 1.13 -0.86
N ASN A 56 1.73 0.83 0.32
CA ASN A 56 2.52 0.53 1.51
C ASN A 56 3.29 -0.80 1.37
N VAL A 57 2.70 -1.83 0.77
CA VAL A 57 3.40 -3.10 0.50
C VAL A 57 4.56 -2.91 -0.48
N ILE A 58 4.41 -2.05 -1.50
CA ILE A 58 5.49 -1.72 -2.45
C ILE A 58 6.61 -0.96 -1.74
N LEU A 59 6.28 0.04 -0.92
CA LEU A 59 7.27 0.86 -0.21
C LEU A 59 8.06 0.02 0.80
N LEU A 60 7.38 -0.77 1.63
CA LEU A 60 8.02 -1.68 2.59
C LEU A 60 8.95 -2.68 1.92
N ALA A 61 8.53 -3.27 0.79
CA ALA A 61 9.36 -4.18 0.03
C ALA A 61 10.62 -3.49 -0.50
N ASN A 62 10.48 -2.27 -1.03
CA ASN A 62 11.61 -1.50 -1.51
C ASN A 62 12.58 -1.11 -0.39
N GLU A 63 12.08 -0.63 0.75
CA GLU A 63 12.91 -0.26 1.89
C GLU A 63 13.71 -1.45 2.43
N GLU A 64 13.07 -2.61 2.61
CA GLU A 64 13.75 -3.82 3.07
C GLU A 64 14.80 -4.27 2.04
N LEU A 65 14.49 -4.19 0.74
CA LEU A 65 15.44 -4.57 -0.32
C LEU A 65 16.64 -3.63 -0.40
N GLU A 66 16.42 -2.32 -0.29
CA GLU A 66 17.53 -1.37 -0.23
C GLU A 66 18.42 -1.61 0.99
N PHE A 67 17.81 -1.91 2.14
CA PHE A 67 18.55 -2.23 3.36
C PHE A 67 19.39 -3.50 3.19
N GLU A 68 18.82 -4.58 2.64
CA GLU A 68 19.53 -5.84 2.38
C GLU A 68 20.67 -5.66 1.37
N ILE A 69 20.50 -4.82 0.35
CA ILE A 69 21.55 -4.46 -0.62
C ILE A 69 22.70 -3.72 0.07
N ARG A 70 22.39 -2.77 0.96
CA ARG A 70 23.40 -1.94 1.66
C ARG A 70 24.16 -2.72 2.73
N THR A 71 23.52 -3.70 3.37
CA THR A 71 24.09 -4.49 4.46
C THR A 71 24.78 -5.78 3.99
N ASN A 72 24.99 -5.94 2.67
CA ASN A 72 25.53 -7.15 2.03
C ASN A 72 24.70 -8.43 2.27
N GLN A 73 23.58 -8.38 2.98
CA GLN A 73 22.67 -9.51 3.18
C GLN A 73 22.04 -9.99 1.86
N TYR A 74 21.97 -9.12 0.86
CA TYR A 74 21.54 -9.45 -0.49
C TYR A 74 22.41 -10.54 -1.17
N THR A 75 23.68 -10.67 -0.78
CA THR A 75 24.54 -11.77 -1.26
C THR A 75 24.04 -13.13 -0.79
N ASN A 76 23.52 -13.23 0.44
CA ASN A 76 22.91 -14.45 0.99
C ASN A 76 21.60 -14.82 0.27
N ILE A 77 20.88 -13.81 -0.23
CA ILE A 77 19.66 -14.01 -1.01
C ILE A 77 20.01 -14.58 -2.38
N LYS A 78 21.07 -14.08 -3.03
CA LYS A 78 21.55 -14.61 -4.32
C LYS A 78 22.09 -16.03 -4.24
N THR A 79 22.66 -16.44 -3.12
CA THR A 79 23.17 -17.81 -2.91
C THR A 79 22.08 -18.81 -2.53
N THR A 80 20.86 -18.33 -2.25
CA THR A 80 19.70 -19.19 -1.97
C THR A 80 19.13 -19.79 -3.27
N ARG A 81 18.55 -20.99 -3.21
CA ARG A 81 17.90 -21.66 -4.38
C ARG A 81 16.68 -20.92 -4.95
N ARG A 82 16.15 -19.91 -4.25
CA ARG A 82 14.96 -19.14 -4.66
C ARG A 82 15.38 -17.80 -5.22
N THR A 83 14.71 -17.35 -6.28
CA THR A 83 14.96 -16.02 -6.85
C THR A 83 14.50 -14.92 -5.90
N THR A 84 15.13 -13.73 -5.97
CA THR A 84 14.73 -12.56 -5.17
C THR A 84 13.24 -12.29 -5.27
N MET A 85 12.70 -12.35 -6.49
CA MET A 85 11.28 -12.15 -6.76
C MET A 85 10.38 -13.12 -6.00
N MET A 86 10.72 -14.41 -5.93
CA MET A 86 9.92 -15.39 -5.18
C MET A 86 9.92 -15.11 -3.68
N ILE A 87 11.05 -14.68 -3.13
CA ILE A 87 11.18 -14.34 -1.71
C ILE A 87 10.30 -13.11 -1.40
N TYR A 88 10.38 -12.08 -2.23
CA TYR A 88 9.61 -10.85 -2.03
C TYR A 88 8.11 -11.04 -2.27
N ILE A 89 7.70 -11.88 -3.23
CA ILE A 89 6.29 -12.28 -3.39
C ILE A 89 5.80 -12.95 -2.09
N ALA A 90 6.60 -13.82 -1.47
CA ALA A 90 6.22 -14.44 -0.21
C ALA A 90 6.14 -13.42 0.94
N ARG A 91 7.05 -12.44 0.99
CA ARG A 91 7.08 -11.37 2.00
C ARG A 91 5.94 -10.36 1.83
N SER A 92 5.42 -10.16 0.61
CA SER A 92 4.32 -9.23 0.34
C SER A 92 3.08 -9.52 1.20
N THR A 93 2.78 -10.81 1.43
CA THR A 93 1.69 -11.23 2.34
C THR A 93 1.91 -10.77 3.78
N THR A 94 3.17 -10.76 4.25
CA THR A 94 3.53 -10.32 5.60
C THR A 94 3.38 -8.81 5.71
N TYR A 95 3.82 -8.05 4.72
CA TYR A 95 3.64 -6.60 4.66
C TYR A 95 2.15 -6.21 4.63
N PHE A 96 1.34 -6.97 3.90
CA PHE A 96 -0.11 -6.76 3.85
C PHE A 96 -0.77 -7.01 5.21
N ILE A 97 -0.44 -8.13 5.86
CA ILE A 97 -0.93 -8.46 7.22
C ILE A 97 -0.54 -7.38 8.22
N TRP A 98 0.66 -6.80 8.11
CA TRP A 98 1.13 -5.71 8.97
C TRP A 98 0.42 -4.37 8.69
N SER A 99 0.17 -4.05 7.42
CA SER A 99 -0.45 -2.78 7.01
C SER A 99 -1.94 -2.70 7.38
N THR A 100 -2.63 -3.84 7.36
CA THR A 100 -4.08 -3.94 7.62
C THR A 100 -4.49 -3.40 9.02
N PRO A 101 -3.90 -3.84 10.15
CA PRO A 101 -4.28 -3.33 11.47
C PRO A 101 -3.94 -1.84 11.64
N ILE A 102 -2.85 -1.35 11.04
CA ILE A 102 -2.49 0.09 11.08
C ILE A 102 -3.61 0.91 10.44
N PHE A 103 -4.13 0.45 9.29
CA PHE A 103 -5.23 1.11 8.62
C PHE A 103 -6.53 1.08 9.43
N LEU A 104 -6.88 -0.07 10.02
CA LEU A 104 -8.07 -0.20 10.86
C LEU A 104 -8.03 0.73 12.08
N ILE A 105 -6.88 0.80 12.77
CA ILE A 105 -6.70 1.70 13.92
C ILE A 105 -6.82 3.16 13.46
N SER A 106 -6.26 3.50 12.30
CA SER A 106 -6.33 4.86 11.75
C SER A 106 -7.77 5.28 11.42
N ILE A 107 -8.61 4.36 10.90
CA ILE A 107 -10.04 4.62 10.70
C ILE A 107 -10.73 4.89 12.04
N ILE A 108 -10.50 4.06 13.05
CA ILE A 108 -11.10 4.22 14.38
C ILE A 108 -10.72 5.58 14.98
N LEU A 109 -9.46 5.98 14.89
CA LEU A 109 -9.00 7.29 15.34
C LEU A 109 -9.65 8.42 14.55
N SER A 110 -9.78 8.26 13.23
CA SER A 110 -10.40 9.28 12.38
C SER A 110 -11.90 9.46 12.65
N HIS A 111 -12.59 8.39 13.09
CA HIS A 111 -14.00 8.45 13.48
C HIS A 111 -14.26 9.41 14.65
N MET A 112 -13.28 9.62 15.54
CA MET A 112 -13.38 10.61 16.61
C MET A 112 -13.47 12.05 16.08
N PHE A 113 -13.01 12.29 14.85
CA PHE A 113 -12.98 13.61 14.21
C PHE A 113 -14.01 13.74 13.07
N PHE A 114 -14.41 12.64 12.43
CA PHE A 114 -15.34 12.61 11.30
C PHE A 114 -16.57 11.73 11.61
N ASN A 115 -17.64 12.35 12.11
CA ASN A 115 -18.92 11.69 12.31
C ASN A 115 -19.63 11.44 10.95
N GLY A 116 -19.53 10.22 10.42
CA GLY A 116 -20.51 9.68 9.47
C GLY A 116 -20.27 9.92 7.97
N LYS A 117 -19.12 10.43 7.54
CA LYS A 117 -18.80 10.62 6.10
C LYS A 117 -18.12 9.43 5.41
N PHE A 118 -18.07 8.27 6.07
CA PHE A 118 -17.53 7.07 5.45
C PHE A 118 -18.63 6.23 4.83
N PHE A 119 -18.42 5.80 3.59
CA PHE A 119 -19.31 4.86 2.92
C PHE A 119 -18.54 3.61 2.51
N MET A 120 -19.16 2.46 2.78
CA MET A 120 -18.71 1.18 2.24
C MET A 120 -19.54 0.88 0.99
N PRO A 121 -18.93 0.83 -0.20
CA PRO A 121 -19.64 0.50 -1.43
C PRO A 121 -20.28 -0.90 -1.33
N SER A 122 -21.55 -1.00 -1.69
CA SER A 122 -22.24 -2.27 -1.91
C SER A 122 -21.89 -2.78 -3.32
N PHE A 123 -21.14 -3.86 -3.41
CA PHE A 123 -20.81 -4.47 -4.70
C PHE A 123 -21.63 -5.72 -4.95
N HIS A 124 -22.05 -5.92 -6.20
CA HIS A 124 -22.43 -7.25 -6.64
C HIS A 124 -21.18 -8.15 -6.73
N LEU A 125 -21.39 -9.46 -6.59
CA LEU A 125 -20.31 -10.44 -6.52
C LEU A 125 -19.40 -10.40 -7.77
N VAL A 126 -19.99 -10.17 -8.94
CA VAL A 126 -19.27 -10.04 -10.22
C VAL A 126 -18.35 -8.81 -10.23
N ASP A 127 -18.86 -7.67 -9.78
CA ASP A 127 -18.12 -6.41 -9.72
C ASP A 127 -16.92 -6.53 -8.78
N LEU A 128 -17.13 -7.18 -7.62
CA LEU A 128 -16.06 -7.42 -6.64
C LEU A 128 -14.96 -8.33 -7.22
N ILE A 129 -15.33 -9.38 -7.96
CA ILE A 129 -14.36 -10.25 -8.64
C ILE A 129 -13.55 -9.45 -9.67
N LEU A 130 -14.21 -8.72 -10.57
CA LEU A 130 -13.54 -7.98 -11.64
C LEU A 130 -12.59 -6.92 -11.07
N MET A 131 -13.04 -6.19 -10.05
CA MET A 131 -12.25 -5.19 -9.34
C MET A 131 -11.05 -5.81 -8.63
N SER A 132 -11.22 -6.96 -7.99
CA SER A 132 -10.11 -7.66 -7.34
C SER A 132 -9.04 -8.11 -8.35
N ILE A 133 -9.45 -8.63 -9.51
CA ILE A 133 -8.53 -9.07 -10.56
C ILE A 133 -7.73 -7.89 -11.12
N LEU A 134 -8.41 -6.77 -11.43
CA LEU A 134 -7.76 -5.58 -11.97
C LEU A 134 -6.75 -5.01 -10.99
N ASN A 135 -7.14 -4.85 -9.72
CA ASN A 135 -6.24 -4.35 -8.67
C ASN A 135 -5.06 -5.30 -8.43
N TYR A 136 -5.29 -6.62 -8.48
CA TYR A 136 -4.21 -7.60 -8.33
C TYR A 136 -3.22 -7.53 -9.50
N ALA A 137 -3.72 -7.38 -10.74
CA ALA A 137 -2.88 -7.23 -11.92
C ALA A 137 -2.02 -5.96 -11.84
N VAL A 138 -2.62 -4.82 -11.49
CA VAL A 138 -1.90 -3.55 -11.31
C VAL A 138 -0.86 -3.67 -10.19
N PHE A 139 -1.25 -4.22 -9.04
CA PHE A 139 -0.33 -4.48 -7.92
C PHE A 139 0.86 -5.31 -8.37
N PHE A 140 0.63 -6.43 -9.06
CA PHE A 140 1.70 -7.32 -9.49
C PHE A 140 2.69 -6.62 -10.44
N VAL A 141 2.19 -5.86 -11.41
CA VAL A 141 3.04 -5.09 -12.34
C VAL A 141 3.87 -4.06 -11.59
N LEU A 142 3.25 -3.23 -10.74
CA LEU A 142 3.96 -2.20 -9.98
C LEU A 142 4.98 -2.80 -9.01
N TYR A 143 4.61 -3.86 -8.31
CA TYR A 143 5.47 -4.56 -7.34
C TYR A 143 6.70 -5.17 -8.01
N THR A 144 6.49 -5.86 -9.14
CA THR A 144 7.60 -6.46 -9.91
C THR A 144 8.53 -5.39 -10.50
N MET A 145 7.98 -4.27 -10.97
CA MET A 145 8.75 -3.15 -11.47
C MET A 145 9.58 -2.50 -10.36
N ALA A 146 8.97 -2.28 -9.19
CA ALA A 146 9.65 -1.71 -8.03
C ALA A 146 10.87 -2.57 -7.64
N ILE A 147 10.70 -3.88 -7.44
CA ILE A 147 11.80 -4.77 -7.07
C ILE A 147 12.93 -4.73 -8.11
N LYS A 148 12.60 -4.87 -9.41
CA LYS A 148 13.61 -4.85 -10.47
C LYS A 148 14.37 -3.53 -10.55
N LEU A 149 13.66 -2.41 -10.37
CA LEU A 149 14.29 -1.09 -10.32
C LEU A 149 15.23 -1.00 -9.11
N THR A 150 14.81 -1.46 -7.94
CA THR A 150 15.63 -1.44 -6.72
C THR A 150 16.87 -2.32 -6.85
N GLU A 151 16.76 -3.50 -7.47
CA GLU A 151 17.93 -4.35 -7.77
C GLU A 151 18.92 -3.66 -8.73
N ARG A 152 18.42 -2.92 -9.73
CA ARG A 152 19.25 -2.26 -10.74
C ARG A 152 19.92 -0.99 -10.22
N PHE A 153 19.18 -0.14 -9.54
CA PHE A 153 19.61 1.21 -9.17
C PHE A 153 20.01 1.37 -7.70
N LYS A 154 19.76 0.35 -6.85
CA LYS A 154 20.11 0.28 -5.41
C LYS A 154 19.50 1.35 -4.50
N ARG A 155 19.00 2.45 -5.05
CA ARG A 155 18.31 3.53 -4.36
C ARG A 155 17.18 4.06 -5.24
N VAL A 156 15.95 3.63 -4.97
CA VAL A 156 14.73 3.96 -5.73
C VAL A 156 13.62 4.49 -4.81
N SER A 157 13.80 4.44 -3.49
CA SER A 157 12.83 4.91 -2.49
C SER A 157 12.28 6.31 -2.78
N VAL A 158 13.15 7.26 -3.15
CA VAL A 158 12.72 8.64 -3.47
C VAL A 158 11.83 8.68 -4.71
N LEU A 159 12.16 7.88 -5.74
CA LEU A 159 11.37 7.79 -6.96
C LEU A 159 10.02 7.13 -6.71
N LEU A 160 9.98 6.05 -5.92
CA LEU A 160 8.73 5.38 -5.56
C LEU A 160 7.83 6.26 -4.70
N ASN A 161 8.41 7.01 -3.76
CA ASN A 161 7.66 7.99 -2.98
C ASN A 161 7.09 9.11 -3.87
N LEU A 162 7.87 9.62 -4.83
CA LEU A 162 7.39 10.59 -5.81
C LEU A 162 6.21 10.02 -6.62
N PHE A 163 6.32 8.79 -7.14
CA PHE A 163 5.23 8.15 -7.88
C PHE A 163 3.99 7.90 -7.00
N ASN A 164 4.17 7.49 -5.74
CA ASN A 164 3.08 7.33 -4.79
C ASN A 164 2.36 8.68 -4.58
N THR A 165 3.10 9.77 -4.38
CA THR A 165 2.52 11.10 -4.25
C THR A 165 1.75 11.50 -5.51
N ILE A 166 2.32 11.34 -6.70
CA ILE A 166 1.65 11.63 -7.98
C ILE A 166 0.36 10.81 -8.12
N MET A 167 0.42 9.50 -7.86
CA MET A 167 -0.75 8.63 -7.92
C MET A 167 -1.82 9.06 -6.92
N LEU A 168 -1.45 9.46 -5.71
CA LEU A 168 -2.39 9.96 -4.72
C LEU A 168 -3.12 11.21 -5.22
N PHE A 169 -2.37 12.21 -5.70
CA PHE A 169 -2.93 13.48 -6.18
C PHE A 169 -3.84 13.30 -7.40
N TYR A 170 -3.48 12.42 -8.33
CA TYR A 170 -4.17 12.25 -9.61
C TYR A 170 -5.13 11.06 -9.67
N SER A 171 -5.23 10.26 -8.61
CA SER A 171 -6.17 9.15 -8.52
C SER A 171 -7.64 9.58 -8.52
N GLY A 172 -7.94 10.85 -8.31
CA GLY A 172 -9.31 11.30 -8.01
C GLY A 172 -9.77 10.90 -6.60
N LEU A 173 -8.94 10.13 -5.87
CA LEU A 173 -9.19 9.68 -4.50
C LEU A 173 -8.72 10.68 -3.46
N VAL A 174 -8.12 11.83 -3.82
CA VAL A 174 -7.75 12.92 -2.88
C VAL A 174 -8.16 14.30 -3.36
N PHE A 175 -8.02 14.55 -4.65
CA PHE A 175 -8.47 15.80 -5.27
C PHE A 175 -9.40 15.50 -6.43
N PRO A 176 -10.48 16.30 -6.63
CA PRO A 176 -11.27 16.21 -7.84
C PRO A 176 -10.36 16.57 -9.03
N ALA A 177 -10.11 15.59 -9.90
CA ALA A 177 -9.29 15.79 -11.09
C ALA A 177 -10.17 16.32 -12.24
N PRO A 178 -9.68 17.27 -13.06
CA PRO A 178 -10.41 17.78 -14.22
C PRO A 178 -10.37 16.82 -15.44
N PHE A 179 -9.82 15.62 -15.27
CA PHE A 179 -9.63 14.60 -16.30
C PHE A 179 -10.01 13.22 -15.74
N VAL A 180 -10.26 12.25 -16.64
CA VAL A 180 -10.65 10.88 -16.28
C VAL A 180 -9.63 10.28 -15.32
N SER A 181 -10.02 10.21 -14.05
CA SER A 181 -9.21 9.76 -12.93
C SER A 181 -9.40 8.27 -12.67
N TYR A 182 -8.56 7.70 -11.80
CA TYR A 182 -8.74 6.31 -11.37
C TYR A 182 -10.15 6.09 -10.78
N ALA A 183 -10.66 7.04 -10.00
CA ALA A 183 -12.03 7.03 -9.50
C ALA A 183 -13.09 7.03 -10.62
N ASP A 184 -12.90 7.82 -11.69
CA ASP A 184 -13.84 7.87 -12.82
C ASP A 184 -13.83 6.58 -13.65
N VAL A 185 -12.65 5.99 -13.88
CA VAL A 185 -12.54 4.68 -14.54
C VAL A 185 -13.28 3.62 -13.72
N LEU A 186 -13.09 3.65 -12.40
CA LEU A 186 -13.78 2.78 -11.47
C LEU A 186 -15.30 2.94 -11.54
N ASP A 187 -15.79 4.18 -11.51
CA ASP A 187 -17.21 4.49 -11.61
C ASP A 187 -17.79 4.07 -12.97
N ILE A 188 -17.05 4.21 -14.07
CA ILE A 188 -17.49 3.74 -15.40
C ILE A 188 -17.64 2.21 -15.44
N PHE A 189 -16.76 1.48 -14.76
CA PHE A 189 -16.84 0.02 -14.69
C PHE A 189 -17.98 -0.48 -13.78
N LEU A 190 -18.34 0.30 -12.76
CA LEU A 190 -19.27 -0.12 -11.71
C LEU A 190 -20.69 0.45 -11.84
N ASN A 191 -20.83 1.67 -12.36
CA ASN A 191 -22.10 2.29 -12.69
C ASN A 191 -22.50 2.02 -14.15
N LYS A 192 -22.21 0.81 -14.67
CA LYS A 192 -22.97 0.32 -15.84
C LYS A 192 -24.39 -0.04 -15.41
N LYS A 193 -25.16 1.02 -15.12
CA LYS A 193 -26.60 1.17 -15.29
C LYS A 193 -26.85 2.56 -15.87
#